data_AF-A0A9W6W185-F1
#
_entry.id   AF-A0A9W6W185-F1
#
_cell.length_a   1.000
_cell.length_b   1.000
_cell.length_c   1.000
_cell.angle_alpha   90.00
_cell.angle_beta   90.00
_cell.angle_gamma   90.00
#
_symmetry.space_group_name_H-M   'P 1'
#
loop_
_entity.id
_entity.type
_entity.pdbx_description
1 polymer ?
#
loop_
_entity_poly.entity_id
_entity_poly.type
_entity_poly.pdbx_seq_one_letter_code
_entity_poly.pdbx_strand_id
1 'polypeptide(L)'
;MSTPWPLFHATARTARDLIASAPVAAAWDAPAALPELTVGALAGHLGRQILNLGRFLDVPLSPDTPRMDLATWFRDGAGGKSDQPLDSATHRAIRARAAEHAANGPAALAAEVSEALIALDRHVPAEDPARWVDIFGNHAVTLDTLLTTRLVELVVHSDDLAVSVAAPTPTFPPEAMDRVLATATGTATSPSCAPSPGVNAPRRASRCSEHEKRRPGKSPGGVQETQRTTRAPSPASRRSRSRRRPRHCCSCSR
;
A
#
# COMPACT_ATOMS: atom_id res chain seq x y z
N MET A 1 -24.83 14.38 1.58
CA MET A 1 -23.47 13.91 1.23
C MET A 1 -23.64 12.64 0.42
N SER A 2 -23.09 12.57 -0.79
CA SER A 2 -23.17 11.38 -1.62
C SER A 2 -22.58 10.18 -0.89
N THR A 3 -23.17 8.99 -1.10
CA THR A 3 -22.57 7.72 -0.64
C THR A 3 -21.14 7.61 -1.19
N PRO A 4 -20.18 7.05 -0.41
CA PRO A 4 -18.76 7.06 -0.78
C PRO A 4 -18.46 6.25 -2.04
N TRP A 5 -19.30 5.26 -2.38
CA TRP A 5 -19.11 4.41 -3.56
C TRP A 5 -19.20 5.16 -4.90
N PRO A 6 -20.30 5.88 -5.24
CA PRO A 6 -20.37 6.67 -6.48
C PRO A 6 -19.16 7.59 -6.71
N LEU A 7 -18.67 8.25 -5.65
CA LEU A 7 -17.50 9.14 -5.71
C LEU A 7 -16.21 8.36 -5.99
N PHE A 8 -16.01 7.25 -5.29
CA PHE A 8 -14.87 6.36 -5.52
C PHE A 8 -14.90 5.79 -6.95
N HIS A 9 -16.03 5.24 -7.38
CA HIS A 9 -16.17 4.59 -8.69
C HIS A 9 -15.92 5.58 -9.83
N ALA A 10 -16.48 6.79 -9.78
CA ALA A 10 -16.22 7.83 -10.77
C ALA A 10 -14.73 8.22 -10.84
N THR A 11 -14.11 8.45 -9.68
CA THR A 11 -12.67 8.77 -9.58
C THR A 11 -11.79 7.64 -10.11
N ALA A 12 -12.11 6.40 -9.78
CA ALA A 12 -11.38 5.21 -10.22
C ALA A 12 -11.50 4.99 -11.73
N ARG A 13 -12.65 5.30 -12.34
CA ARG A 13 -12.81 5.29 -13.80
C ARG A 13 -11.90 6.34 -14.46
N THR A 14 -11.82 7.55 -13.93
CA THR A 14 -10.90 8.58 -14.42
C THR A 14 -9.43 8.12 -14.35
N ALA A 15 -9.02 7.51 -13.23
CA ALA A 15 -7.68 6.96 -13.08
C ALA A 15 -7.41 5.81 -14.08
N ARG A 16 -8.38 4.91 -14.29
CA ARG A 16 -8.31 3.84 -15.29
C ARG A 16 -8.12 4.40 -16.69
N ASP A 17 -8.90 5.42 -17.05
CA ASP A 17 -8.82 6.06 -18.37
C ASP A 17 -7.44 6.72 -18.60
N LEU A 18 -6.84 7.30 -17.56
CA LEU A 18 -5.46 7.81 -17.62
C LEU A 18 -4.44 6.67 -17.81
N ILE A 19 -4.55 5.57 -17.08
CA ILE A 19 -3.68 4.37 -17.25
C ILE A 19 -3.76 3.85 -18.69
N ALA A 20 -4.95 3.87 -19.29
CA ALA A 20 -5.19 3.40 -20.66
C ALA A 20 -4.75 4.40 -21.75
N SER A 21 -4.29 5.59 -21.38
CA SER A 21 -4.01 6.67 -22.32
C SER A 21 -2.76 6.41 -23.17
N ALA A 22 -2.77 6.92 -24.41
CA ALA A 22 -1.64 6.80 -25.32
C ALA A 22 -0.32 7.41 -24.78
N PRO A 23 -0.32 8.59 -24.11
CA PRO A 23 0.90 9.12 -23.49
C PRO A 23 1.51 8.19 -22.44
N VAL A 24 0.69 7.58 -21.57
CA VAL A 24 1.15 6.61 -20.57
C VAL A 24 1.73 5.37 -21.23
N ALA A 25 1.07 4.83 -22.25
CA ALA A 25 1.57 3.67 -22.98
C ALA A 25 2.90 3.97 -23.71
N ALA A 26 3.03 5.16 -24.30
CA ALA A 26 4.25 5.55 -25.03
C ALA A 26 5.46 5.75 -24.10
N ALA A 27 5.23 6.19 -22.86
CA ALA A 27 6.27 6.48 -21.89
C ALA A 27 6.49 5.35 -20.86
N TRP A 28 5.91 4.17 -21.07
CA TRP A 28 5.79 3.11 -20.04
C TRP A 28 7.08 2.78 -19.29
N ASP A 29 8.21 2.68 -20.00
CA ASP A 29 9.51 2.35 -19.42
C ASP A 29 10.34 3.59 -19.04
N ALA A 30 9.85 4.80 -19.33
CA ALA A 30 10.52 6.04 -18.98
C ALA A 30 10.42 6.33 -17.47
N PRO A 31 11.34 7.13 -16.91
CA PRO A 31 11.22 7.60 -15.53
C PRO A 31 9.91 8.35 -15.28
N ALA A 32 9.29 8.12 -14.12
CA ALA A 32 8.15 8.90 -13.64
C ALA A 32 8.59 10.16 -12.88
N ALA A 33 7.62 11.03 -12.58
CA ALA A 33 7.79 12.20 -11.72
C ALA A 33 8.19 11.82 -10.28
N LEU A 34 7.75 10.64 -9.81
CA LEU A 34 8.20 10.09 -8.54
C LEU A 34 9.56 9.38 -8.72
N PRO A 35 10.60 9.77 -7.95
CA PRO A 35 11.93 9.18 -8.07
C PRO A 35 11.94 7.66 -7.93
N GLU A 36 12.82 7.01 -8.71
CA GLU A 36 13.04 5.56 -8.72
C GLU A 36 11.86 4.71 -9.24
N LEU A 37 10.80 5.33 -9.77
CA LEU A 37 9.73 4.65 -10.49
C LEU A 37 9.81 4.92 -11.99
N THR A 38 9.39 3.94 -12.79
CA THR A 38 9.00 4.18 -14.19
C THR A 38 7.54 4.62 -14.25
N VAL A 39 7.12 5.19 -15.39
CA VAL A 39 5.70 5.51 -15.65
C VAL A 39 4.83 4.27 -15.47
N GLY A 40 5.25 3.13 -16.02
CA GLY A 40 4.55 1.85 -15.89
C GLY A 40 4.43 1.40 -14.44
N ALA A 41 5.51 1.49 -13.65
CA ALA A 41 5.45 1.15 -12.23
C ALA A 41 4.52 2.10 -11.45
N LEU A 42 4.52 3.41 -11.74
CA LEU A 42 3.58 4.36 -11.15
C LEU A 42 2.12 4.04 -11.53
N ALA A 43 1.85 3.73 -12.80
CA ALA A 43 0.54 3.26 -13.25
C ALA A 43 0.12 1.97 -12.53
N GLY A 44 1.04 1.02 -12.35
CA GLY A 44 0.83 -0.21 -11.57
C GLY A 44 0.51 0.06 -10.10
N HIS A 45 1.19 1.01 -9.46
CA HIS A 45 0.87 1.45 -8.10
C HIS A 45 -0.53 2.08 -8.00
N LEU A 46 -0.89 2.94 -8.96
CA LEU A 46 -2.21 3.57 -9.05
C LEU A 46 -3.31 2.51 -9.24
N GLY A 47 -3.15 1.60 -10.21
CA GLY A 47 -4.10 0.52 -10.48
C GLY A 47 -4.29 -0.41 -9.27
N ARG A 48 -3.22 -0.73 -8.54
CA ARG A 48 -3.26 -1.56 -7.33
C ARG A 48 -4.21 -1.00 -6.25
N GLN A 49 -4.43 0.31 -6.17
CA GLN A 49 -5.34 0.92 -5.19
C GLN A 49 -6.79 0.48 -5.42
N ILE A 50 -7.15 0.19 -6.67
CA ILE A 50 -8.46 -0.34 -7.08
C ILE A 50 -8.47 -1.86 -6.92
N LEU A 51 -7.44 -2.55 -7.41
CA LEU A 51 -7.35 -4.02 -7.36
C LEU A 51 -7.36 -4.56 -5.92
N ASN A 52 -6.67 -3.89 -5.01
CA ASN A 52 -6.64 -4.31 -3.61
C ASN A 52 -7.97 -4.08 -2.88
N LEU A 53 -8.86 -3.20 -3.37
CA LEU A 53 -10.16 -2.98 -2.72
C LEU A 53 -10.95 -4.28 -2.66
N GLY A 54 -11.08 -5.01 -3.77
CA GLY A 54 -11.76 -6.31 -3.78
C GLY A 54 -11.13 -7.29 -2.79
N ARG A 55 -9.79 -7.36 -2.77
CA ARG A 55 -9.04 -8.22 -1.86
C ARG A 55 -9.31 -7.91 -0.39
N PHE A 56 -9.49 -6.64 -0.01
CA PHE A 56 -9.82 -6.25 1.36
C PHE A 56 -11.24 -6.65 1.74
N LEU A 57 -12.19 -6.50 0.82
CA LEU A 57 -13.60 -6.82 1.09
C LEU A 57 -13.81 -8.33 1.31
N ASP A 58 -12.93 -9.17 0.74
CA ASP A 58 -12.94 -10.63 0.89
C ASP A 58 -12.28 -11.14 2.18
N VAL A 59 -11.53 -10.31 2.91
CA VAL A 59 -10.87 -10.75 4.15
C VAL A 59 -11.88 -10.85 5.29
N PRO A 60 -12.03 -12.02 5.93
CA PRO A 60 -12.84 -12.14 7.14
C PRO A 60 -12.28 -11.27 8.26
N LEU A 61 -13.13 -10.45 8.88
CA LEU A 61 -12.72 -9.61 10.00
C LEU A 61 -12.65 -10.44 11.30
N SER A 62 -11.46 -10.53 11.89
CA SER A 62 -11.31 -11.08 13.24
C SER A 62 -11.81 -10.08 14.29
N PRO A 63 -12.52 -10.51 15.36
CA PRO A 63 -12.94 -9.64 16.45
C PRO A 63 -11.79 -8.87 17.12
N ASP A 64 -10.59 -9.45 17.13
CA ASP A 64 -9.41 -8.91 17.80
C ASP A 64 -8.60 -7.95 16.92
N THR A 65 -9.04 -7.71 15.68
CA THR A 65 -8.33 -6.83 14.74
C THR A 65 -8.34 -5.38 15.25
N PRO A 66 -7.16 -4.74 15.45
CA PRO A 66 -7.09 -3.36 15.91
C PRO A 66 -7.85 -2.41 14.97
N ARG A 67 -8.69 -1.53 15.53
CA ARG A 67 -9.50 -0.59 14.76
C ARG A 67 -8.81 0.77 14.67
N MET A 68 -8.92 1.38 13.50
CA MET A 68 -8.30 2.67 13.19
C MET A 68 -9.31 3.60 12.51
N ASP A 69 -9.35 4.85 12.94
CA ASP A 69 -10.11 5.90 12.25
C ASP A 69 -9.25 6.56 11.14
N LEU A 70 -9.84 7.44 10.33
CA LEU A 70 -9.14 8.10 9.22
C LEU A 70 -7.94 8.93 9.70
N ALA A 71 -8.09 9.67 10.80
CA ALA A 71 -7.03 10.52 11.33
C ALA A 71 -5.83 9.68 11.79
N THR A 72 -6.09 8.59 12.49
CA THR A 72 -5.07 7.63 12.95
C THR A 72 -4.46 6.88 11.76
N TRP A 73 -5.22 6.60 10.69
CA TRP A 73 -4.64 6.05 9.46
C TRP A 73 -3.57 6.95 8.85
N PHE A 74 -3.85 8.24 8.67
CA PHE A 74 -2.88 9.15 8.05
C PHE A 74 -1.73 9.53 8.99
N ARG A 75 -1.96 9.55 10.30
CA ARG A 75 -0.90 9.81 11.29
C ARG A 75 0.00 8.59 11.52
N ASP A 76 -0.61 7.43 11.76
CA ASP A 76 0.07 6.25 12.30
C ASP A 76 0.12 5.08 11.31
N GLY A 77 -0.83 4.98 10.38
CA GLY A 77 -0.94 3.87 9.41
C GLY A 77 0.21 3.80 8.40
N ALA A 78 0.89 4.94 8.16
CA ALA A 78 2.14 4.94 7.43
C ALA A 78 3.27 4.25 8.20
N GLY A 79 3.18 4.05 9.52
CA GLY A 79 4.22 3.40 10.33
C GLY A 79 5.60 4.06 10.20
N GLY A 80 5.63 5.38 10.01
CA GLY A 80 6.85 6.15 9.75
C GLY A 80 7.48 5.89 8.37
N LYS A 81 6.82 5.19 7.45
CA LYS A 81 7.34 4.91 6.08
C LYS A 81 7.74 6.19 5.35
N SER A 82 6.93 7.24 5.46
CA SER A 82 7.20 8.53 4.83
C SER A 82 8.51 9.17 5.29
N ASP A 83 8.97 8.85 6.51
CA ASP A 83 10.23 9.36 7.09
C ASP A 83 11.43 8.45 6.77
N GLN A 84 11.21 7.29 6.14
CA GLN A 84 12.29 6.38 5.77
C GLN A 84 13.00 6.86 4.50
N PRO A 85 14.32 6.60 4.37
CA PRO A 85 15.05 6.83 3.12
C PRO A 85 14.38 6.17 1.90
N LEU A 86 14.52 6.76 0.70
CA LEU A 86 13.96 6.23 -0.55
C LEU A 86 14.49 4.84 -0.90
N ASP A 87 15.72 4.54 -0.48
CA ASP A 87 16.36 3.23 -0.62
C ASP A 87 16.07 2.30 0.56
N SER A 88 15.11 2.61 1.44
CA SER A 88 14.69 1.68 2.49
C SER A 88 14.12 0.39 1.91
N ALA A 89 14.20 -0.70 2.68
CA ALA A 89 13.60 -1.98 2.29
C ALA A 89 12.08 -1.84 2.03
N THR A 90 11.40 -0.98 2.80
CA THR A 90 9.98 -0.71 2.64
C THR A 90 9.67 -0.05 1.29
N HIS A 91 10.40 1.01 0.94
CA HIS A 91 10.20 1.73 -0.31
C HIS A 91 10.58 0.86 -1.52
N ARG A 92 11.66 0.07 -1.44
CA ARG A 92 11.97 -0.95 -2.47
C ARG A 92 10.84 -1.96 -2.66
N ALA A 93 10.26 -2.47 -1.58
CA ALA A 93 9.16 -3.43 -1.65
C ALA A 93 7.88 -2.81 -2.23
N ILE A 94 7.62 -1.52 -1.98
CA ILE A 94 6.50 -0.80 -2.60
C ILE A 94 6.71 -0.71 -4.11
N ARG A 95 7.91 -0.31 -4.56
CA ARG A 95 8.27 -0.23 -5.98
C ARG A 95 8.24 -1.58 -6.69
N ALA A 96 8.75 -2.64 -6.05
CA ALA A 96 8.74 -3.98 -6.62
C ALA A 96 7.30 -4.44 -6.93
N ARG A 97 6.38 -4.31 -5.97
CA ARG A 97 4.96 -4.64 -6.17
C ARG A 97 4.28 -3.76 -7.22
N ALA A 98 4.70 -2.50 -7.32
CA ALA A 98 4.20 -1.59 -8.34
C ALA A 98 4.60 -2.06 -9.75
N ALA A 99 5.86 -2.48 -9.92
CA ALA A 99 6.36 -3.06 -11.16
C ALA A 99 5.71 -4.44 -11.48
N GLU A 100 5.43 -5.27 -10.47
CA GLU A 100 4.72 -6.53 -10.65
C GLU A 100 3.34 -6.33 -11.30
N HIS A 101 2.55 -5.36 -10.84
CA HIS A 101 1.26 -5.03 -11.47
C HIS A 101 1.41 -4.45 -12.89
N ALA A 102 2.54 -3.79 -13.18
CA ALA A 102 2.82 -3.21 -14.48
C ALA A 102 3.40 -4.22 -15.49
N ALA A 103 3.77 -5.42 -15.06
CA ALA A 103 4.61 -6.35 -15.82
C ALA A 103 3.98 -6.81 -17.15
N ASN A 104 2.65 -6.87 -17.23
CA ASN A 104 1.92 -7.29 -18.43
C ASN A 104 1.63 -6.12 -19.40
N GLY A 105 2.12 -4.91 -19.08
CA GLY A 105 2.00 -3.73 -19.92
C GLY A 105 0.69 -2.93 -19.74
N PRO A 106 0.58 -1.79 -20.43
CA PRO A 106 -0.48 -0.79 -20.19
C PRO A 106 -1.88 -1.33 -20.45
N ALA A 107 -2.07 -2.03 -21.59
CA ALA A 107 -3.38 -2.56 -21.96
C ALA A 107 -3.88 -3.64 -20.99
N ALA A 108 -2.99 -4.52 -20.52
CA ALA A 108 -3.33 -5.57 -19.58
C ALA A 108 -3.72 -4.98 -18.22
N LEU A 109 -2.95 -4.01 -17.71
CA LEU A 109 -3.27 -3.33 -16.46
C LEU A 109 -4.61 -2.59 -16.54
N ALA A 110 -4.85 -1.84 -17.62
CA ALA A 110 -6.11 -1.13 -17.81
C ALA A 110 -7.32 -2.08 -17.89
N ALA A 111 -7.17 -3.24 -18.54
CA ALA A 111 -8.20 -4.26 -18.58
C ALA A 111 -8.45 -4.87 -17.19
N GLU A 112 -7.41 -5.23 -16.44
CA GLU A 112 -7.53 -5.78 -15.08
C GLU A 112 -8.27 -4.81 -14.14
N VAL A 113 -7.91 -3.51 -14.19
CA VAL A 113 -8.61 -2.47 -13.42
C VAL A 113 -10.07 -2.33 -13.85
N SER A 114 -10.35 -2.42 -15.15
CA SER A 114 -11.74 -2.34 -15.66
C SER A 114 -12.59 -3.50 -15.15
N GLU A 115 -12.08 -4.72 -15.19
CA GLU A 115 -12.76 -5.91 -14.68
C GLU A 115 -12.99 -5.83 -13.17
N ALA A 116 -12.00 -5.33 -12.42
CA ALA A 116 -12.15 -5.11 -10.98
C ALA A 116 -13.26 -4.10 -10.67
N LEU A 117 -13.36 -2.99 -11.41
CA LEU A 117 -14.44 -2.01 -11.23
C LEU A 117 -15.81 -2.61 -11.52
N ILE A 118 -15.94 -3.37 -12.61
CA ILE A 118 -17.19 -4.08 -12.94
C ILE A 118 -17.56 -5.06 -11.81
N ALA A 119 -16.58 -5.79 -11.27
CA ALA A 119 -16.82 -6.74 -10.19
C ALA A 119 -17.31 -6.02 -8.92
N LEU A 120 -16.63 -4.94 -8.51
CA LEU A 120 -16.94 -4.16 -7.31
C LEU A 120 -18.31 -3.48 -7.39
N ASP A 121 -18.68 -2.95 -8.56
CA ASP A 121 -19.97 -2.25 -8.76
C ASP A 121 -21.18 -3.15 -8.54
N ARG A 122 -21.01 -4.48 -8.63
CA ARG A 122 -22.10 -5.43 -8.36
C ARG A 122 -22.46 -5.58 -6.89
N HIS A 123 -21.56 -5.25 -5.95
CA HIS A 123 -21.81 -5.54 -4.53
C HIS A 123 -21.50 -4.38 -3.59
N VAL A 124 -20.49 -3.55 -3.85
CA VAL A 124 -20.14 -2.42 -2.97
C VAL A 124 -21.29 -1.42 -2.75
N PRO A 125 -22.17 -1.11 -3.73
CA PRO A 125 -23.31 -0.24 -3.48
C PRO A 125 -24.27 -0.72 -2.37
N ALA A 126 -24.34 -2.03 -2.12
CA ALA A 126 -25.24 -2.63 -1.14
C ALA A 126 -24.61 -2.79 0.26
N GLU A 127 -23.31 -2.49 0.39
CA GLU A 127 -22.57 -2.60 1.63
C GLU A 127 -22.83 -1.41 2.55
N ASP A 128 -22.87 -1.65 3.87
CA ASP A 128 -22.93 -0.57 4.85
C ASP A 128 -21.58 0.19 4.88
N PRO A 129 -21.56 1.51 4.60
CA PRO A 129 -20.33 2.32 4.69
C PRO A 129 -19.67 2.30 6.07
N ALA A 130 -20.43 2.03 7.14
CA ALA A 130 -19.93 1.92 8.50
C ALA A 130 -19.34 0.53 8.83
N ARG A 131 -19.47 -0.46 7.93
CA ARG A 131 -18.91 -1.80 8.18
C ARG A 131 -17.39 -1.74 8.30
N TRP A 132 -16.85 -2.52 9.23
CA TRP A 132 -15.41 -2.68 9.38
C TRP A 132 -14.85 -3.60 8.30
N VAL A 133 -13.71 -3.20 7.74
CA VAL A 133 -12.96 -3.92 6.70
C VAL A 133 -11.56 -4.16 7.21
N ASP A 134 -11.13 -5.42 7.19
CA ASP A 134 -9.77 -5.82 7.53
C ASP A 134 -8.81 -5.45 6.39
N ILE A 135 -7.67 -4.84 6.75
CA ILE A 135 -6.60 -4.49 5.82
C ILE A 135 -5.41 -5.44 6.03
N PHE A 136 -5.43 -6.55 5.30
CA PHE A 136 -4.37 -7.58 5.26
C PHE A 136 -3.95 -8.14 6.64
N GLY A 137 -4.90 -8.30 7.56
CA GLY A 137 -4.75 -8.91 8.87
C GLY A 137 -4.05 -8.06 9.92
N ASN A 138 -3.82 -6.77 9.64
CA ASN A 138 -3.04 -5.89 10.54
C ASN A 138 -3.93 -4.94 11.34
N HIS A 139 -4.90 -4.31 10.68
CA HIS A 139 -5.83 -3.35 11.27
C HIS A 139 -7.11 -3.27 10.45
N ALA A 140 -8.19 -2.84 11.07
CA ALA A 140 -9.48 -2.63 10.44
C ALA A 140 -9.85 -1.15 10.41
N VAL A 141 -10.46 -0.73 9.29
CA VAL A 141 -11.04 0.60 9.09
C VAL A 141 -12.49 0.47 8.62
N THR A 142 -13.32 1.50 8.73
CA THR A 142 -14.66 1.43 8.10
C THR A 142 -14.54 1.41 6.57
N LEU A 143 -15.53 0.88 5.86
CA LEU A 143 -15.58 0.92 4.39
C LEU A 143 -15.49 2.36 3.88
N ASP A 144 -16.18 3.30 4.53
CA ASP A 144 -16.09 4.73 4.22
C ASP A 144 -14.66 5.28 4.39
N THR A 145 -13.97 4.89 5.47
CA THR A 145 -12.56 5.26 5.70
C THR A 145 -11.68 4.64 4.60
N LEU A 146 -11.85 3.36 4.29
CA LEU A 146 -11.10 2.68 3.25
C LEU A 146 -11.25 3.39 1.91
N LEU A 147 -12.49 3.63 1.45
CA LEU A 147 -12.77 4.34 0.21
C LEU A 147 -12.18 5.76 0.20
N THR A 148 -12.20 6.45 1.34
CA THR A 148 -11.54 7.78 1.48
C THR A 148 -10.03 7.69 1.28
N THR A 149 -9.36 6.72 1.91
CA THR A 149 -7.91 6.57 1.72
C THR A 149 -7.57 6.22 0.27
N ARG A 150 -8.41 5.42 -0.40
CA ARG A 150 -8.20 5.09 -1.82
C ARG A 150 -8.46 6.30 -2.72
N LEU A 151 -9.46 7.14 -2.41
CA LEU A 151 -9.70 8.39 -3.13
C LEU A 151 -8.48 9.32 -3.10
N VAL A 152 -7.84 9.48 -1.94
CA VAL A 152 -6.59 10.26 -1.82
C VAL A 152 -5.51 9.71 -2.73
N GLU A 153 -5.26 8.40 -2.69
CA GLU A 153 -4.25 7.74 -3.54
C GLU A 153 -4.56 7.89 -5.03
N LEU A 154 -5.84 7.75 -5.43
CA LEU A 154 -6.25 7.87 -6.82
C LEU A 154 -6.03 9.29 -7.35
N VAL A 155 -6.40 10.31 -6.57
CA VAL A 155 -6.25 11.71 -6.97
C VAL A 155 -4.78 12.10 -7.07
N VAL A 156 -4.00 11.86 -6.00
CA VAL A 156 -2.59 12.27 -5.94
C VAL A 156 -1.77 11.56 -7.02
N HIS A 157 -1.90 10.23 -7.13
CA HIS A 157 -1.06 9.49 -8.07
C HIS A 157 -1.55 9.55 -9.52
N SER A 158 -2.77 10.01 -9.78
CA SER A 158 -3.17 10.39 -11.15
C SER A 158 -2.51 11.69 -11.58
N ASP A 159 -2.34 12.67 -10.67
CA ASP A 159 -1.59 13.89 -10.96
C ASP A 159 -0.10 13.58 -11.22
N ASP A 160 0.52 12.78 -10.34
CA ASP A 160 1.90 12.29 -10.55
C ASP A 160 2.07 11.61 -11.91
N LEU A 161 1.12 10.75 -12.29
CA LEU A 161 1.16 10.02 -13.56
C LEU A 161 0.97 10.95 -14.77
N ALA A 162 0.04 11.90 -14.70
CA ALA A 162 -0.19 12.87 -15.76
C ALA A 162 1.03 13.77 -15.98
N VAL A 163 1.62 14.29 -14.90
CA VAL A 163 2.86 15.08 -14.94
C VAL A 163 4.02 14.28 -15.54
N SER A 164 4.13 12.99 -15.20
CA SER A 164 5.18 12.10 -15.72
C SER A 164 5.20 11.99 -17.25
N VAL A 165 4.06 12.22 -17.90
CA VAL A 165 3.89 12.10 -19.36
C VAL A 165 3.52 13.42 -20.04
N ALA A 166 3.66 14.54 -19.32
CA ALA A 166 3.29 15.88 -19.77
C ALA A 166 1.84 15.98 -20.29
N ALA A 167 0.93 15.21 -19.70
CA ALA A 167 -0.50 15.28 -19.98
C ALA A 167 -1.21 16.25 -19.01
N PRO A 168 -2.37 16.82 -19.38
CA PRO A 168 -3.20 17.54 -18.44
C PRO A 168 -3.64 16.63 -17.28
N THR A 169 -3.58 17.15 -16.05
CA THR A 169 -4.15 16.46 -14.88
C THR A 169 -5.63 16.18 -15.11
N PRO A 170 -6.12 14.94 -14.88
CA PRO A 170 -7.53 14.62 -15.07
C PRO A 170 -8.43 15.46 -14.16
N THR A 171 -9.61 15.81 -14.67
CA THR A 171 -10.66 16.43 -13.84
C THR A 171 -11.41 15.34 -13.08
N PHE A 172 -11.46 15.48 -11.75
CA PHE A 172 -12.20 14.59 -10.85
C PHE A 172 -13.54 15.21 -10.43
N PRO A 173 -14.51 14.41 -9.95
CA PRO A 173 -15.73 14.95 -9.36
C PRO A 173 -15.42 15.97 -8.25
N PRO A 174 -16.05 17.16 -8.23
CA PRO A 174 -15.78 18.18 -7.21
C PRO A 174 -15.89 17.66 -5.77
N GLU A 175 -16.92 16.86 -5.48
CA GLU A 175 -17.12 16.25 -4.16
C GLU A 175 -15.99 15.27 -3.77
N ALA A 176 -15.36 14.59 -4.75
CA ALA A 176 -14.20 13.75 -4.47
C ALA A 176 -12.99 14.62 -4.11
N MET A 177 -12.81 15.75 -4.78
CA MET A 177 -11.74 16.71 -4.48
C MET A 177 -11.93 17.34 -3.10
N ASP A 178 -13.14 17.81 -2.78
CA ASP A 178 -13.48 18.37 -1.47
C ASP A 178 -13.15 17.37 -0.35
N ARG A 179 -13.47 16.08 -0.56
CA ARG A 179 -13.16 15.02 0.40
C ARG A 179 -11.66 14.77 0.55
N VAL A 180 -10.90 14.78 -0.55
CA VAL A 180 -9.43 14.64 -0.53
C VAL A 180 -8.79 15.83 0.19
N LEU A 181 -9.22 17.05 -0.12
CA LEU A 181 -8.73 18.27 0.52
C LEU A 181 -9.08 18.31 2.01
N ALA A 182 -10.30 17.93 2.37
CA ALA A 182 -10.70 17.82 3.77
C ALA A 182 -9.82 16.80 4.52
N THR A 183 -9.50 15.67 3.88
CA THR A 183 -8.61 14.65 4.44
C THR A 183 -7.19 15.18 4.62
N ALA A 184 -6.63 15.81 3.59
CA ALA A 184 -5.28 16.36 3.60
C ALA A 184 -5.10 17.50 4.62
N THR A 185 -6.15 18.28 4.86
CA THR A 185 -6.15 19.38 5.85
C THR A 185 -6.55 18.93 7.26
N GLY A 186 -6.86 17.65 7.46
CA GLY A 186 -7.32 17.11 8.75
C GLY A 186 -8.71 17.58 9.17
N THR A 187 -9.51 18.14 8.25
CA THR A 187 -10.88 18.61 8.50
C THR A 187 -11.94 17.57 8.15
N ALA A 188 -11.54 16.45 7.53
CA ALA A 188 -12.43 15.32 7.28
C ALA A 188 -12.89 14.69 8.60
N THR A 189 -14.21 14.57 8.76
CA THR A 189 -14.82 13.87 9.89
C THR A 189 -14.99 12.39 9.56
N SER A 190 -14.45 11.51 10.40
CA SER A 190 -14.86 10.10 10.41
C SER A 190 -16.12 9.95 11.26
N PRO A 191 -16.99 8.97 10.97
CA PRO A 191 -17.88 8.44 11.99
C PRO A 191 -17.03 8.09 13.21
N SER A 192 -17.29 8.70 14.37
CA SER A 192 -16.46 8.47 15.54
C SER A 192 -16.47 6.97 15.85
N CYS A 193 -15.29 6.41 16.14
CA CYS A 193 -15.21 5.11 16.76
C CYS A 193 -15.84 5.28 18.14
N ALA A 194 -17.14 4.97 18.29
CA ALA A 194 -17.75 4.90 19.59
C ALA A 194 -16.91 3.91 20.42
N PRO A 195 -16.49 4.26 21.65
CA PRO A 195 -15.73 3.34 22.47
C PRO A 195 -16.54 2.06 22.63
N SER A 196 -15.92 0.92 22.35
CA SER A 196 -16.52 -0.39 22.60
C SER A 196 -17.07 -0.41 24.03
N PRO A 197 -18.34 -0.79 24.27
CA PRO A 197 -18.84 -0.94 25.62
C PRO A 197 -18.12 -2.15 26.22
N GLY A 198 -17.06 -1.92 27.01
CA GLY A 198 -16.39 -3.02 27.70
C GLY A 198 -14.93 -2.88 28.11
N VAL A 199 -14.24 -1.75 27.93
CA VAL A 199 -12.89 -1.59 28.47
C VAL A 199 -12.89 -0.58 29.61
N ASN A 200 -12.96 -1.12 30.83
CA ASN A 200 -12.72 -0.40 32.08
C ASN A 200 -11.41 0.40 32.00
N ALA A 201 -11.48 1.68 32.33
CA ALA A 201 -10.31 2.46 32.73
C ALA A 201 -9.68 1.84 34.00
N PRO A 202 -8.36 1.71 34.03
CA PRO A 202 -7.58 2.36 35.10
C PRO A 202 -6.23 2.89 34.54
N ARG A 203 -5.46 3.78 35.14
CA ARG A 203 -5.39 4.43 36.46
C ARG A 203 -4.47 5.64 36.27
N ARG A 204 -4.79 6.73 36.97
CA ARG A 204 -3.91 7.87 37.23
C ARG A 204 -2.63 7.37 37.91
N ALA A 205 -1.47 7.56 37.30
CA ALA A 205 -0.18 7.33 37.94
C ALA A 205 0.51 8.68 38.18
N SER A 206 0.45 9.11 39.44
CA SER A 206 1.29 10.15 40.02
C SER A 206 2.77 9.81 39.84
N ARG A 207 3.59 10.79 39.45
CA ARG A 207 4.87 11.03 40.14
C ARG A 207 5.46 12.41 39.79
N CYS A 208 5.46 13.24 40.81
CA CYS A 208 6.34 14.37 41.02
C CYS A 208 7.70 13.80 41.45
N SER A 209 8.79 14.17 40.77
CA SER A 209 10.11 14.44 41.36
C SER A 209 11.11 14.76 40.26
N GLU A 210 11.29 16.06 40.07
CA GLU A 210 12.43 16.72 39.46
C GLU A 210 13.64 16.54 40.40
N HIS A 211 14.77 16.00 39.91
CA HIS A 211 16.06 16.29 40.54
C HIS A 211 17.21 16.38 39.53
N GLU A 212 17.78 17.58 39.59
CA GLU A 212 18.91 18.21 38.92
C GLU A 212 20.26 17.46 39.12
N LYS A 213 21.03 17.41 38.02
CA LYS A 213 22.50 17.37 37.83
C LYS A 213 23.43 16.80 38.94
N ARG A 214 24.35 15.92 38.51
CA ARG A 214 25.83 16.15 38.49
C ARG A 214 26.60 14.95 37.88
N ARG A 215 27.53 15.23 36.95
CA ARG A 215 28.72 14.41 36.59
C ARG A 215 29.94 15.01 37.35
N PRO A 216 31.20 14.50 37.30
CA PRO A 216 31.78 13.28 36.65
C PRO A 216 32.76 12.48 37.57
N GLY A 217 33.33 11.36 37.10
CA GLY A 217 34.63 10.89 37.60
C GLY A 217 35.03 9.43 37.41
N LYS A 218 36.04 9.20 36.54
CA LYS A 218 37.12 8.18 36.57
C LYS A 218 36.83 6.67 36.34
N SER A 219 37.29 6.20 35.18
CA SER A 219 37.97 4.89 34.92
C SER A 219 39.31 4.81 35.70
N PRO A 220 40.04 3.65 35.82
CA PRO A 220 40.12 2.52 34.87
C PRO A 220 40.33 1.09 35.46
N GLY A 221 40.31 0.05 34.62
CA GLY A 221 40.97 -1.23 34.95
C GLY A 221 40.60 -2.46 34.09
N GLY A 222 41.63 -3.09 33.49
CA GLY A 222 41.67 -4.52 33.10
C GLY A 222 41.08 -4.86 31.73
N VAL A 223 41.83 -4.96 30.63
CA VAL A 223 42.69 -6.09 30.20
C VAL A 223 41.97 -7.45 30.25
N GLN A 224 41.55 -7.99 29.10
CA GLN A 224 42.22 -9.14 28.48
C GLN A 224 41.62 -9.49 27.11
N GLU A 225 42.57 -9.60 26.20
CA GLU A 225 42.54 -10.10 24.84
C GLU A 225 42.38 -11.63 24.81
N THR A 226 41.58 -12.16 23.89
CA THR A 226 41.93 -13.38 23.14
C THR A 226 41.22 -13.37 21.79
N GLN A 227 42.02 -13.19 20.74
CA GLN A 227 41.69 -13.59 19.38
C GLN A 227 41.79 -15.12 19.29
N ARG A 228 40.84 -15.78 18.62
CA ARG A 228 41.23 -16.87 17.72
C ARG A 228 40.25 -17.07 16.56
N THR A 229 40.87 -16.99 15.40
CA THR A 229 40.43 -17.28 14.05
C THR A 229 40.28 -18.78 13.82
N THR A 230 39.36 -19.17 12.93
CA THR A 230 39.48 -20.26 11.92
C THR A 230 38.16 -20.30 11.13
N ARG A 231 38.07 -19.74 9.92
CA ARG A 231 38.45 -20.27 8.59
C ARG A 231 37.56 -21.44 8.12
N ALA A 232 36.82 -21.16 7.04
CA ALA A 232 36.00 -22.07 6.24
C ALA A 232 36.82 -23.04 5.37
N PRO A 233 36.21 -24.13 4.85
CA PRO A 233 36.69 -24.82 3.67
C PRO A 233 35.80 -24.56 2.42
N SER A 234 36.49 -24.42 1.29
CA SER A 234 35.99 -24.28 -0.09
C SER A 234 35.67 -25.66 -0.72
N PRO A 235 35.05 -25.73 -1.92
CA PRO A 235 34.25 -26.87 -2.38
C PRO A 235 35.04 -27.94 -3.14
N ALA A 236 34.57 -29.18 -3.06
CA ALA A 236 35.05 -30.29 -3.88
C ALA A 236 34.23 -30.45 -5.17
N SER A 237 34.91 -30.39 -6.31
CA SER A 237 34.43 -30.83 -7.62
C SER A 237 34.28 -32.36 -7.66
N ARG A 238 33.25 -32.89 -8.35
CA ARG A 238 33.41 -33.79 -9.53
C ARG A 238 32.11 -34.40 -10.04
N ARG A 239 32.03 -34.36 -11.37
CA ARG A 239 31.55 -35.39 -12.32
C ARG A 239 30.06 -35.45 -12.68
N SER A 240 29.84 -34.95 -13.88
CA SER A 240 28.94 -35.41 -14.92
C SER A 240 28.71 -36.93 -14.95
N ARG A 241 27.43 -37.32 -15.04
CA ARG A 241 26.97 -38.50 -15.78
C ARG A 241 25.72 -38.14 -16.57
N SER A 242 25.89 -38.07 -17.88
CA SER A 242 24.81 -38.21 -18.85
C SER A 242 24.29 -39.66 -18.82
N ARG A 243 22.96 -39.84 -18.90
CA ARG A 243 22.35 -41.03 -19.49
C ARG A 243 20.85 -40.80 -19.76
N ARG A 244 20.57 -40.70 -21.06
CA ARG A 244 19.46 -41.30 -21.84
C ARG A 244 18.00 -41.13 -21.38
N ARG A 245 17.25 -40.48 -22.27
CA ARG A 245 15.81 -40.60 -22.53
C ARG A 245 15.35 -42.07 -22.65
N PRO A 246 14.04 -42.30 -22.44
CA PRO A 246 13.25 -43.06 -23.40
C PRO A 246 12.14 -42.21 -24.04
N ARG A 247 11.86 -42.53 -25.30
CA ARG A 247 10.69 -42.11 -26.09
C ARG A 247 9.51 -43.06 -25.76
N HIS A 248 8.28 -42.55 -25.78
CA HIS A 248 7.04 -43.09 -26.38
C HIS A 248 5.86 -42.21 -25.90
N CYS A 249 5.23 -41.39 -26.76
CA CYS A 249 4.07 -41.69 -27.62
C CYS A 249 2.86 -42.24 -26.87
N CYS A 250 1.81 -41.42 -26.67
CA CYS A 250 0.47 -41.69 -27.21
C CYS A 250 -0.46 -40.48 -27.06
N SER A 251 -1.09 -40.12 -28.18
CA SER A 251 -2.26 -39.28 -28.32
C SER A 251 -3.52 -39.91 -27.70
N CYS A 252 -4.46 -39.09 -27.22
CA CYS A 252 -5.87 -39.21 -27.61
C CYS A 252 -6.69 -37.99 -27.17
N SER A 253 -7.42 -37.46 -28.13
CA SER A 253 -8.47 -36.44 -28.02
C SER A 253 -9.69 -36.95 -27.25
N ARG A 254 -10.33 -36.05 -26.49
CA ARG A 254 -11.76 -35.73 -26.54
C ARG A 254 -12.00 -34.41 -25.82
#